data_AF-A0A0F9Y6I0-F1
#
_entry.id   AF-A0A0F9Y6I0-F1
#
_cell.length_a   1.000
_cell.length_b   1.000
_cell.length_c   1.000
_cell.angle_alpha   90.00
_cell.angle_beta   90.00
_cell.angle_gamma   90.00
#
_symmetry.space_group_name_H-M   'P 1'
#
loop_
_entity.id
_entity.type
_entity.pdbx_description
1 polymer ?
#
loop_
_entity_poly.entity_id
_entity_poly.type
_entity_poly.pdbx_seq_one_letter_code
_entity_poly.pdbx_strand_id
1 'polypeptide(L)'
;MSNNNATNKIKINENFFLSKIIEKIDFKNKRVLLRADLNAPVDKENKKILNDYKLKAVLPTINLLLKHGAKIVLATHIGEPEHKQAISSQILVDFFQKHNIKTIFEKNIKTAIEKSTSDKNYQILLLENLRLFSGEKSKILEEKIELAKSLQNLGDYYVNDAFGVMHRHDTSITILPTLFDKNKIFLGLLAEKELIMLQKLASKPKAGFTVIIGGGKLETKIPLIENILDKIDNLILCPAINFPFMKYFDDNIGKSLFYENMLPFVPKIIEKAREKHVKISYPIDFIVAKDTFDGPIYDVDKPEIPDNFVGLAIGPKSAKLFAEIVKHSKTIFFNGVSGNINKEESLDGVKTIFYAMSHKGAFSVIGGGDSVAVANMLHATKDIDYLSTAGGASLAFLGCQKLPGLFVFE
;
A
#
# COMPACT_ATOMS: atom_id res chain seq x y z
N MET A 1 -29.12 11.04 21.67
CA MET A 1 -28.29 11.64 20.60
C MET A 1 -27.99 10.54 19.60
N SER A 2 -28.62 10.62 18.43
CA SER A 2 -28.56 9.60 17.38
C SER A 2 -27.13 9.48 16.83
N ASN A 3 -26.49 8.33 17.06
CA ASN A 3 -25.23 7.96 16.42
C ASN A 3 -25.41 7.97 14.90
N ASN A 4 -24.86 9.01 14.26
CA ASN A 4 -24.60 9.04 12.82
C ASN A 4 -23.55 7.97 12.48
N ASN A 5 -23.95 6.70 12.44
CA ASN A 5 -23.26 5.66 11.69
C ASN A 5 -23.53 5.89 10.19
N ALA A 6 -23.09 7.04 9.68
CA ALA A 6 -22.87 7.21 8.26
C ALA A 6 -21.64 6.37 7.93
N THR A 7 -21.85 5.11 7.55
CA THR A 7 -20.84 4.39 6.79
C THR A 7 -20.49 5.29 5.60
N ASN A 8 -19.34 5.95 5.65
CA ASN A 8 -18.72 6.60 4.48
C ASN A 8 -18.43 5.50 3.47
N LYS A 9 -19.48 5.02 2.78
CA LYS A 9 -19.33 4.24 1.58
C LYS A 9 -18.85 5.23 0.54
N ILE A 10 -17.55 5.28 0.34
CA ILE A 10 -16.94 5.90 -0.83
C ILE A 10 -17.64 5.26 -2.04
N LYS A 11 -18.63 5.98 -2.59
CA LYS A 11 -19.42 5.58 -3.76
C LYS A 11 -18.81 6.32 -4.93
N ILE A 12 -17.82 5.70 -5.54
CA ILE A 12 -17.24 6.24 -6.76
C ILE A 12 -18.13 5.86 -7.92
N ASN A 13 -18.47 6.84 -8.74
CA ASN A 13 -19.21 6.61 -9.97
C ASN A 13 -18.33 5.79 -10.93
N GLU A 14 -18.80 4.62 -11.36
CA GLU A 14 -18.06 3.77 -12.31
C GLU A 14 -17.75 4.47 -13.64
N ASN A 15 -18.40 5.59 -13.96
CA ASN A 15 -18.06 6.42 -15.12
C ASN A 15 -16.65 7.05 -15.01
N PHE A 16 -16.06 7.11 -13.81
CA PHE A 16 -14.67 7.51 -13.62
C PHE A 16 -13.68 6.36 -13.83
N PHE A 17 -14.15 5.11 -14.01
CA PHE A 17 -13.28 3.98 -14.30
C PHE A 17 -12.88 4.02 -15.77
N LEU A 18 -11.59 4.20 -16.04
CA LEU A 18 -11.01 4.15 -17.37
C LEU A 18 -11.49 2.89 -18.12
N SER A 19 -11.55 1.73 -17.47
CA SER A 19 -12.02 0.48 -18.08
C SER A 19 -13.44 0.55 -18.68
N LYS A 20 -14.32 1.41 -18.14
CA LYS A 20 -15.72 1.55 -18.57
C LYS A 20 -15.91 2.55 -19.71
N ILE A 21 -14.96 3.47 -19.86
CA ILE A 21 -15.09 4.59 -20.81
C ILE A 21 -14.05 4.54 -21.94
N ILE A 22 -13.01 3.71 -21.83
CA ILE A 22 -11.87 3.75 -22.77
C ILE A 22 -12.31 3.58 -24.22
N GLU A 23 -13.26 2.67 -24.48
CA GLU A 23 -13.82 2.41 -25.82
C GLU A 23 -14.63 3.59 -26.38
N LYS A 24 -15.00 4.57 -25.54
CA LYS A 24 -15.77 5.77 -25.91
C LYS A 24 -14.89 6.98 -26.14
N ILE A 25 -13.59 6.90 -25.89
CA ILE A 25 -12.65 8.03 -26.00
C ILE A 25 -11.58 7.70 -27.03
N ASP A 26 -11.50 8.52 -28.07
CA ASP A 26 -10.36 8.52 -28.98
C ASP A 26 -9.20 9.32 -28.37
N PHE A 27 -8.15 8.62 -27.93
CA PHE A 27 -6.93 9.24 -27.41
C PHE A 27 -5.91 9.58 -28.50
N LYS A 28 -6.23 9.40 -29.78
CA LYS A 28 -5.31 9.74 -30.87
C LYS A 28 -4.87 11.19 -30.79
N ASN A 29 -3.55 11.39 -30.70
CA ASN A 29 -2.90 12.70 -30.51
C ASN A 29 -3.29 13.44 -29.21
N LYS A 30 -3.89 12.74 -28.24
CA LYS A 30 -4.19 13.29 -26.91
C LYS A 30 -3.10 12.90 -25.93
N ARG A 31 -2.76 13.84 -25.05
CA ARG A 31 -1.81 13.64 -23.97
C ARG A 31 -2.57 13.24 -22.71
N VAL A 32 -2.13 12.16 -22.07
CA VAL A 32 -2.69 11.68 -20.81
C VAL A 32 -1.63 11.87 -19.74
N LEU A 33 -1.92 12.74 -18.77
CA LEU A 33 -1.12 12.87 -17.57
C LEU A 33 -1.48 11.72 -16.62
N LEU A 34 -0.65 10.67 -16.62
CA LEU A 34 -0.82 9.48 -15.82
C LEU A 34 -0.05 9.61 -14.51
N ARG A 35 -0.77 9.73 -13.39
CA ARG A 35 -0.19 9.67 -12.04
C ARG A 35 -0.11 8.22 -11.59
N ALA A 36 1.09 7.67 -11.42
CA ALA A 36 1.30 6.26 -11.07
C ALA A 36 2.12 6.08 -9.77
N ASP A 37 1.88 5.00 -9.01
CA ASP A 37 2.74 4.64 -7.87
C ASP A 37 3.90 3.74 -8.33
N LEU A 38 5.02 4.37 -8.72
CA LEU A 38 6.25 3.67 -9.11
C LEU A 38 7.32 3.72 -8.02
N ASN A 39 6.91 3.90 -6.76
CA ASN A 39 7.82 3.96 -5.62
C ASN A 39 8.31 2.55 -5.24
N ALA A 40 9.18 2.00 -6.08
CA ALA A 40 9.85 0.73 -5.87
C ALA A 40 11.03 0.88 -4.88
N PRO A 41 11.38 -0.19 -4.14
CA PRO A 41 12.60 -0.20 -3.35
C PRO A 41 13.82 -0.13 -4.27
N VAL A 42 14.76 0.74 -3.90
CA VAL A 42 15.97 1.03 -4.67
C VAL A 42 17.18 0.80 -3.77
N ASP A 43 18.19 0.15 -4.31
CA ASP A 43 19.49 -0.02 -3.67
C ASP A 43 20.15 1.35 -3.44
N LYS A 44 20.57 1.62 -2.20
CA LYS A 44 21.08 2.95 -1.83
C LYS A 44 22.44 3.27 -2.47
N GLU A 45 23.23 2.26 -2.82
CA GLU A 45 24.59 2.44 -3.34
C GLU A 45 24.56 2.56 -4.87
N ASN A 46 23.94 1.60 -5.55
CA ASN A 46 23.98 1.48 -7.00
C ASN A 46 22.72 2.02 -7.71
N LYS A 47 21.70 2.46 -6.95
CA LYS A 47 20.43 3.01 -7.44
C LYS A 47 19.63 2.07 -8.35
N LYS A 48 19.87 0.75 -8.27
CA LYS A 48 19.09 -0.25 -9.00
C LYS A 48 17.77 -0.55 -8.30
N ILE A 49 16.75 -0.80 -9.10
CA ILE A 49 15.45 -1.28 -8.62
C ILE A 49 15.63 -2.69 -8.06
N LEU A 50 15.33 -2.87 -6.78
CA LEU A 50 15.42 -4.16 -6.09
C LEU A 50 14.19 -5.03 -6.36
N ASN A 51 13.02 -4.41 -6.57
CA ASN A 51 11.76 -5.09 -6.87
C ASN A 51 10.92 -4.22 -7.80
N ASP A 52 10.57 -4.75 -8.97
CA ASP A 52 9.83 -4.05 -10.02
C ASP A 52 8.30 -4.30 -9.99
N TYR A 53 7.77 -4.94 -8.94
CA TYR A 53 6.36 -5.32 -8.84
C TYR A 53 5.42 -4.12 -9.04
N LYS A 54 5.70 -2.98 -8.39
CA LYS A 54 4.90 -1.75 -8.57
C LYS A 54 4.95 -1.21 -9.99
N LEU A 55 6.10 -1.32 -10.67
CA LEU A 55 6.24 -0.85 -12.05
C LEU A 55 5.44 -1.75 -12.99
N LYS A 56 5.53 -3.07 -12.81
CA LYS A 56 4.73 -4.06 -13.55
C LYS A 56 3.23 -3.88 -13.31
N ALA A 57 2.81 -3.54 -12.10
CA ALA A 57 1.41 -3.35 -11.73
C ALA A 57 0.70 -2.22 -12.50
N VAL A 58 1.46 -1.23 -12.99
CA VAL A 58 0.94 -0.07 -13.76
C VAL A 58 0.93 -0.33 -15.28
N LEU A 59 1.72 -1.30 -15.77
CA LEU A 59 1.79 -1.64 -17.19
C LEU A 59 0.42 -1.89 -17.86
N PRO A 60 -0.58 -2.53 -17.20
CA PRO A 60 -1.91 -2.68 -17.80
C PRO A 60 -2.56 -1.35 -18.19
N THR A 61 -2.49 -0.34 -17.33
CA THR A 61 -3.04 1.00 -17.61
C THR A 61 -2.26 1.67 -18.74
N ILE A 62 -0.93 1.61 -18.70
CA ILE A 62 -0.06 2.16 -19.74
C ILE A 62 -0.38 1.53 -21.11
N ASN A 63 -0.42 0.20 -21.17
CA ASN A 63 -0.68 -0.53 -22.42
C ASN A 63 -2.08 -0.24 -22.96
N LEU A 64 -3.08 -0.12 -22.08
CA LEU A 64 -4.44 0.23 -22.48
C LEU A 64 -4.49 1.62 -23.13
N LEU A 65 -3.85 2.62 -22.52
CA LEU A 65 -3.78 3.98 -23.06
C LEU A 65 -3.03 4.03 -24.38
N LEU A 66 -1.86 3.36 -24.48
CA LEU A 66 -1.07 3.31 -25.72
C LEU A 66 -1.83 2.62 -26.85
N LYS A 67 -2.57 1.53 -26.55
CA LYS A 67 -3.42 0.83 -27.53
C LYS A 67 -4.47 1.75 -28.15
N HIS A 68 -4.98 2.72 -27.38
CA HIS A 68 -5.96 3.71 -27.84
C HIS A 68 -5.32 4.99 -28.40
N GLY A 69 -4.01 4.99 -28.65
CA GLY A 69 -3.31 6.08 -29.34
C GLY A 69 -2.89 7.25 -28.45
N ALA A 70 -3.00 7.12 -27.13
CA ALA A 70 -2.57 8.15 -26.20
C ALA A 70 -1.05 8.38 -26.24
N LYS A 71 -0.64 9.62 -26.01
CA LYS A 71 0.71 9.97 -25.58
C LYS A 71 0.71 10.12 -24.06
N ILE A 72 1.56 9.38 -23.36
CA ILE A 72 1.53 9.38 -21.89
C ILE A 72 2.57 10.36 -21.36
N VAL A 73 2.16 11.28 -20.49
CA VAL A 73 3.08 11.98 -19.58
C VAL A 73 2.96 11.29 -18.22
N LEU A 74 4.02 10.59 -17.81
CA LEU A 74 4.02 9.76 -16.62
C LEU A 74 4.62 10.52 -15.45
N ALA A 75 3.84 10.68 -14.38
CA ALA A 75 4.23 11.39 -13.18
C ALA A 75 4.21 10.43 -11.97
N THR A 76 5.30 10.40 -11.21
CA THR A 76 5.46 9.47 -10.09
C THR A 76 6.25 10.10 -8.94
N HIS A 77 6.42 9.33 -7.87
CA HIS A 77 7.35 9.63 -6.80
C HIS A 77 8.24 8.41 -6.52
N ILE A 78 9.46 8.66 -6.03
CA ILE A 78 10.38 7.62 -5.54
C ILE A 78 11.02 8.09 -4.24
N GLY A 79 11.01 7.23 -3.22
CA GLY A 79 11.55 7.53 -1.90
C GLY A 79 10.78 8.59 -1.13
N GLU A 80 11.22 8.90 0.09
CA GLU A 80 10.58 9.87 0.99
C GLU A 80 11.44 11.15 1.19
N PRO A 81 10.88 12.36 0.97
CA PRO A 81 11.62 13.60 1.00
C PRO A 81 11.93 14.03 2.45
N GLU A 82 11.06 13.66 3.41
CA GLU A 82 11.26 13.88 4.85
C GLU A 82 12.51 13.17 5.40
N HIS A 83 13.00 12.16 4.69
CA HIS A 83 14.23 11.43 5.02
C HIS A 83 15.40 11.76 4.09
N LYS A 84 15.29 12.81 3.25
CA LYS A 84 16.27 13.14 2.20
C LYS A 84 16.57 11.97 1.25
N GLN A 85 15.57 11.12 1.01
CA GLN A 85 15.69 9.90 0.19
C GLN A 85 14.97 10.01 -1.16
N ALA A 86 14.57 11.21 -1.59
CA ALA A 86 13.97 11.37 -2.91
C ALA A 86 15.02 11.09 -4.00
N ILE A 87 14.80 10.04 -4.80
CA ILE A 87 15.70 9.63 -5.88
C ILE A 87 15.13 10.10 -7.21
N SER A 88 16.00 10.46 -8.17
CA SER A 88 15.54 10.79 -9.52
C SER A 88 14.78 9.62 -10.14
N SER A 89 13.67 9.93 -10.78
CA SER A 89 12.84 8.97 -11.51
C SER A 89 13.47 8.49 -12.82
N GLN A 90 14.56 9.13 -13.28
CA GLN A 90 15.30 8.71 -14.47
C GLN A 90 15.69 7.22 -14.43
N ILE A 91 15.88 6.65 -13.24
CA ILE A 91 16.18 5.23 -13.03
C ILE A 91 15.10 4.28 -13.58
N LEU A 92 13.87 4.78 -13.82
CA LEU A 92 12.75 3.99 -14.34
C LEU A 92 12.75 3.90 -15.88
N VAL A 93 13.54 4.72 -16.57
CA VAL A 93 13.57 4.74 -18.06
C VAL A 93 13.94 3.37 -18.61
N ASP A 94 15.00 2.75 -18.06
CA ASP A 94 15.49 1.45 -18.48
C ASP A 94 14.42 0.36 -18.34
N PHE A 95 13.58 0.44 -17.30
CA PHE A 95 12.48 -0.51 -17.12
C PHE A 95 11.49 -0.42 -18.29
N PHE A 96 11.02 0.78 -18.63
CA PHE A 96 10.05 0.94 -19.71
C PHE A 96 10.64 0.61 -21.09
N GLN A 97 11.92 0.93 -21.31
CA GLN A 97 12.63 0.56 -22.53
C GLN A 97 12.74 -0.96 -22.69
N LYS A 98 13.05 -1.70 -21.61
CA LYS A 98 13.06 -3.18 -21.61
C LYS A 98 11.68 -3.78 -21.91
N HIS A 99 10.61 -3.04 -21.63
CA HIS A 99 9.24 -3.40 -22.01
C HIS A 99 8.84 -2.90 -23.41
N ASN A 100 9.81 -2.49 -24.25
CA ASN A 100 9.62 -1.97 -25.60
C ASN A 100 8.74 -0.71 -25.67
N ILE A 101 8.73 0.10 -24.62
CA ILE A 101 8.00 1.36 -24.57
C ILE A 101 8.99 2.52 -24.77
N LYS A 102 8.86 3.23 -25.89
CA LYS A 102 9.68 4.41 -26.20
C LYS A 102 9.49 5.49 -25.15
N THR A 103 10.47 5.61 -24.26
CA THR A 103 10.40 6.47 -23.09
C THR A 103 11.48 7.53 -23.14
N ILE A 104 11.06 8.79 -23.00
CA ILE A 104 11.96 9.94 -22.81
C ILE A 104 11.80 10.46 -21.38
N PHE A 105 12.84 11.10 -20.84
CA PHE A 105 12.85 11.63 -19.48
C PHE A 105 13.06 13.14 -19.50
N GLU A 106 12.27 13.86 -18.69
CA GLU A 106 12.40 15.30 -18.55
C GLU A 106 12.46 15.74 -17.09
N LYS A 107 13.53 16.48 -16.76
CA LYS A 107 13.74 16.99 -15.41
C LYS A 107 12.89 18.23 -15.10
N ASN A 108 12.64 19.06 -16.11
CA ASN A 108 11.99 20.35 -15.95
C ASN A 108 10.59 20.31 -16.58
N ILE A 109 9.59 20.85 -15.88
CA ILE A 109 8.19 20.87 -16.35
C ILE A 109 8.04 21.70 -17.64
N LYS A 110 8.76 22.82 -17.77
CA LYS A 110 8.72 23.68 -18.96
C LYS A 110 9.21 22.93 -20.20
N THR A 111 10.37 22.27 -20.12
CA THR A 111 10.89 21.48 -21.25
C THR A 111 10.02 20.26 -21.53
N ALA A 112 9.41 19.67 -20.51
CA ALA A 112 8.42 18.61 -20.67
C ALA A 112 7.18 19.09 -21.45
N ILE A 113 6.67 20.30 -21.20
CA ILE A 113 5.54 20.88 -21.96
C ILE A 113 5.92 21.03 -23.43
N GLU A 114 7.08 21.63 -23.71
CA GLU A 114 7.60 21.84 -25.06
C GLU A 114 7.77 20.51 -25.81
N LYS A 115 8.34 19.48 -25.17
CA LYS A 115 8.55 18.17 -25.79
C LYS A 115 7.25 17.36 -25.93
N SER A 116 6.35 17.45 -24.95
CA SER A 116 5.05 16.76 -25.03
C SER A 116 4.20 17.22 -26.21
N THR A 117 4.44 18.44 -26.70
CA THR A 117 3.70 19.04 -27.82
C THR A 117 4.43 18.92 -29.16
N SER A 118 5.76 18.99 -29.17
CA SER A 118 6.56 18.97 -30.40
C SER A 118 7.03 17.59 -30.83
N ASP A 119 7.32 16.68 -29.90
CA ASP A 119 7.89 15.36 -30.20
C ASP A 119 6.78 14.32 -30.46
N LYS A 120 6.78 13.76 -31.67
CA LYS A 120 5.83 12.70 -32.05
C LYS A 120 6.36 11.28 -31.77
N ASN A 121 7.63 11.12 -31.41
CA ASN A 121 8.35 9.84 -31.32
C ASN A 121 8.53 9.31 -29.88
N TYR A 122 7.70 9.73 -28.93
CA TYR A 122 7.63 9.09 -27.62
C TYR A 122 6.30 8.34 -27.42
N GLN A 123 6.30 7.33 -26.55
CA GLN A 123 5.10 6.72 -26.00
C GLN A 123 4.89 7.19 -24.56
N ILE A 124 5.98 7.29 -23.79
CA ILE A 124 6.00 7.86 -22.44
C ILE A 124 7.00 9.02 -22.38
N LEU A 125 6.56 10.16 -21.86
CA LEU A 125 7.42 11.20 -21.32
C LEU A 125 7.38 11.08 -19.79
N LEU A 126 8.46 10.58 -19.20
CA LEU A 126 8.60 10.44 -17.76
C LEU A 126 9.07 11.77 -17.16
N LEU A 127 8.25 12.35 -16.31
CA LEU A 127 8.63 13.51 -15.51
C LEU A 127 9.55 13.11 -14.37
N GLU A 128 10.38 14.05 -13.93
CA GLU A 128 11.11 13.91 -12.68
C GLU A 128 10.19 13.62 -11.49
N ASN A 129 10.77 12.95 -10.49
CA ASN A 129 10.13 12.61 -9.23
C ASN A 129 9.40 13.82 -8.66
N LEU A 130 8.08 13.71 -8.55
CA LEU A 130 7.21 14.82 -8.18
C LEU A 130 7.60 15.45 -6.83
N ARG A 131 8.15 14.64 -5.92
CA ARG A 131 8.57 15.08 -4.59
C ARG A 131 9.82 15.98 -4.60
N LEU A 132 10.51 16.09 -5.74
CA LEU A 132 11.60 17.05 -5.95
C LEU A 132 11.10 18.45 -6.34
N PHE A 133 9.82 18.59 -6.71
CA PHE A 133 9.18 19.90 -6.88
C PHE A 133 8.61 20.37 -5.55
N SER A 134 9.00 21.56 -5.09
CA SER A 134 8.60 22.13 -3.79
C SER A 134 7.08 22.12 -3.57
N GLY A 135 6.32 22.40 -4.63
CA GLY A 135 4.86 22.44 -4.58
C GLY A 135 4.17 21.09 -4.32
N GLU A 136 4.83 19.93 -4.43
CA GLU A 136 4.14 18.63 -4.31
C GLU A 136 3.73 18.30 -2.87
N LYS A 137 4.62 18.61 -1.92
CA LYS A 137 4.47 18.37 -0.48
C LYS A 137 4.35 19.65 0.33
N SER A 138 4.28 20.81 -0.33
CA SER A 138 4.20 22.11 0.34
C SER A 138 3.02 22.18 1.32
N LYS A 139 3.12 23.03 2.33
CA LYS A 139 2.00 23.43 3.17
C LYS A 139 1.38 24.75 2.71
N ILE A 140 2.02 25.44 1.76
CA ILE A 140 1.63 26.73 1.22
C ILE A 140 0.73 26.49 0.00
N LEU A 141 -0.50 26.98 0.04
CA LEU A 141 -1.51 26.70 -0.98
C LEU A 141 -1.11 27.27 -2.34
N GLU A 142 -0.48 28.43 -2.36
CA GLU A 142 -0.03 29.13 -3.56
C GLU A 142 1.00 28.30 -4.34
N GLU A 143 1.99 27.73 -3.65
CA GLU A 143 3.00 26.84 -4.27
C GLU A 143 2.37 25.56 -4.84
N LYS A 144 1.35 25.02 -4.16
CA LYS A 144 0.60 23.88 -4.68
C LYS A 144 -0.17 24.22 -5.95
N ILE A 145 -0.84 25.37 -5.97
CA ILE A 145 -1.61 25.83 -7.13
C ILE A 145 -0.69 26.10 -8.32
N GLU A 146 0.47 26.71 -8.09
CA GLU A 146 1.47 26.96 -9.14
C GLU A 146 1.97 25.67 -9.78
N LEU A 147 2.33 24.67 -8.96
CA LEU A 147 2.75 23.37 -9.46
C LEU A 147 1.60 22.66 -10.20
N ALA A 148 0.38 22.67 -9.65
CA ALA A 148 -0.77 22.04 -10.28
C ALA A 148 -1.09 22.63 -11.65
N LYS A 149 -1.08 23.96 -11.79
CA LYS A 149 -1.27 24.64 -13.09
C LYS A 149 -0.17 24.27 -14.09
N SER A 150 1.08 24.19 -13.62
CA SER A 150 2.22 23.80 -14.47
C SER A 150 2.07 22.36 -14.97
N LEU A 151 1.66 21.43 -14.09
CA LEU A 151 1.43 20.03 -14.45
C LEU A 151 0.20 19.85 -15.36
N GLN A 152 -0.87 20.62 -15.16
CA GLN A 152 -2.08 20.56 -15.98
C GLN A 152 -1.77 20.72 -17.49
N ASN A 153 -0.84 21.61 -17.84
CA ASN A 153 -0.44 21.88 -19.23
C ASN A 153 0.20 20.68 -19.96
N LEU A 154 0.55 19.61 -19.24
CA LEU A 154 1.16 18.40 -19.79
C LEU A 154 0.14 17.37 -20.28
N GLY A 155 -1.15 17.54 -19.97
CA GLY A 155 -2.18 16.56 -20.33
C GLY A 155 -3.46 17.22 -20.82
N ASP A 156 -4.13 16.56 -21.75
CA ASP A 156 -5.52 16.85 -22.08
C ASP A 156 -6.47 16.07 -21.15
N TYR A 157 -5.99 14.94 -20.63
CA TYR A 157 -6.67 14.09 -19.66
C TYR A 157 -5.77 13.82 -18.45
N TYR A 158 -6.40 13.57 -17.30
CA TYR A 158 -5.72 13.13 -16.08
C TYR A 158 -6.19 11.72 -15.71
N VAL A 159 -5.25 10.81 -15.49
CA VAL A 159 -5.54 9.45 -15.01
C VAL A 159 -4.76 9.21 -13.73
N ASN A 160 -5.46 8.89 -12.64
CA ASN A 160 -4.83 8.51 -11.38
C ASN A 160 -4.84 7.00 -11.20
N ASP A 161 -3.66 6.41 -11.32
CA ASP A 161 -3.40 4.97 -11.11
C ASP A 161 -2.52 4.73 -9.86
N ALA A 162 -2.40 5.74 -8.99
CA ALA A 162 -1.53 5.73 -7.82
C ALA A 162 -2.34 5.56 -6.52
N PHE A 163 -3.11 4.47 -6.39
CA PHE A 163 -4.00 4.26 -5.23
C PHE A 163 -3.27 4.37 -3.89
N GLY A 164 -2.03 3.86 -3.81
CA GLY A 164 -1.22 3.88 -2.60
C GLY A 164 -0.99 5.26 -1.98
N VAL A 165 -1.16 6.35 -2.73
CA VAL A 165 -1.01 7.73 -2.24
C VAL A 165 -2.33 8.52 -2.19
N MET A 166 -3.47 7.90 -2.46
CA MET A 166 -4.78 8.58 -2.43
C MET A 166 -5.24 8.98 -1.02
N HIS A 167 -4.60 8.47 0.03
CA HIS A 167 -4.80 8.91 1.42
C HIS A 167 -4.04 10.21 1.75
N ARG A 168 -3.22 10.74 0.83
CA ARG A 168 -2.38 11.92 1.04
C ARG A 168 -2.96 13.17 0.38
N HIS A 169 -2.56 14.34 0.85
CA HIS A 169 -2.95 15.66 0.33
C HIS A 169 -1.90 16.24 -0.64
N ASP A 170 -1.28 15.36 -1.42
CA ASP A 170 -0.22 15.71 -2.36
C ASP A 170 -0.83 16.47 -3.55
N THR A 171 -0.12 17.49 -4.05
CA THR A 171 -0.64 18.38 -5.10
C THR A 171 -1.09 17.61 -6.35
N SER A 172 -0.28 16.64 -6.79
CA SER A 172 -0.58 15.76 -7.92
C SER A 172 -1.79 14.81 -7.71
N ILE A 173 -2.26 14.68 -6.46
CA ILE A 173 -3.35 13.78 -6.05
C ILE A 173 -4.64 14.55 -5.77
N THR A 174 -4.57 15.73 -5.14
CA THR A 174 -5.78 16.44 -4.65
C THR A 174 -6.08 17.75 -5.34
N ILE A 175 -5.09 18.48 -5.85
CA ILE A 175 -5.30 19.81 -6.44
C ILE A 175 -5.29 19.73 -7.96
N LEU A 176 -4.27 19.11 -8.54
CA LEU A 176 -4.13 18.89 -9.98
C LEU A 176 -5.42 18.37 -10.65
N PRO A 177 -6.08 17.29 -10.19
CA PRO A 177 -7.26 16.78 -10.87
C PRO A 177 -8.43 17.77 -10.89
N THR A 178 -8.52 18.69 -9.92
CA THR A 178 -9.61 19.69 -9.87
C THR A 178 -9.52 20.72 -11.00
N LEU A 179 -8.37 20.80 -11.67
CA LEU A 179 -8.16 21.70 -12.80
C LEU A 179 -8.64 21.10 -14.14
N PHE A 180 -8.92 19.80 -14.20
CA PHE A 180 -9.44 19.14 -15.39
C PHE A 180 -10.97 19.10 -15.38
N ASP A 181 -11.58 19.12 -16.57
CA ASP A 181 -13.02 18.89 -16.70
C ASP A 181 -13.38 17.48 -16.17
N LYS A 182 -14.55 17.32 -15.54
CA LYS A 182 -14.98 16.05 -14.94
C LYS A 182 -15.02 14.87 -15.93
N ASN A 183 -15.25 15.13 -17.22
CA ASN A 183 -15.25 14.11 -18.27
C ASN A 183 -13.84 13.79 -18.81
N LYS A 184 -12.78 14.34 -18.19
CA LYS A 184 -11.38 14.13 -18.57
C LYS A 184 -10.51 13.61 -17.41
N ILE A 185 -11.14 13.21 -16.31
CA ILE A 185 -10.47 12.62 -15.14
C ILE A 185 -10.90 11.16 -14.97
N PHE A 186 -9.95 10.26 -14.77
CA PHE A 186 -10.26 8.84 -14.60
C PHE A 186 -9.36 8.17 -13.55
N LEU A 187 -9.85 7.08 -12.96
CA LEU A 187 -9.03 6.11 -12.24
C LEU A 187 -8.43 5.14 -13.25
N GLY A 188 -7.14 4.84 -13.10
CA GLY A 188 -6.48 3.80 -13.90
C GLY A 188 -6.85 2.39 -13.43
N LEU A 189 -6.45 1.37 -14.20
CA LEU A 189 -6.84 -0.02 -13.96
C LEU A 189 -6.33 -0.59 -12.63
N LEU A 190 -5.15 -0.16 -12.15
CA LEU A 190 -4.64 -0.58 -10.85
C LEU A 190 -5.48 0.04 -9.74
N ALA A 191 -5.76 1.34 -9.81
CA ALA A 191 -6.57 2.03 -8.81
C ALA A 191 -8.01 1.52 -8.76
N GLU A 192 -8.62 1.24 -9.91
CA GLU A 192 -9.93 0.59 -10.01
C GLU A 192 -9.96 -0.76 -9.28
N LYS A 193 -8.97 -1.63 -9.56
CA LYS A 193 -8.87 -2.96 -8.94
C LYS A 193 -8.68 -2.88 -7.43
N GLU A 194 -7.82 -1.97 -6.95
CA GLU A 194 -7.64 -1.74 -5.52
C GLU A 194 -8.95 -1.34 -4.86
N LEU A 195 -9.68 -0.39 -5.46
CA LEU A 195 -10.95 0.07 -4.91
C LEU A 195 -11.99 -1.06 -4.86
N ILE A 196 -12.17 -1.82 -5.94
CA ILE A 196 -13.13 -2.93 -6.01
C ILE A 196 -12.79 -4.00 -4.95
N MET A 197 -11.51 -4.34 -4.83
CA MET A 197 -11.04 -5.31 -3.84
C MET A 197 -11.30 -4.81 -2.41
N LEU A 198 -10.94 -3.57 -2.11
CA LEU A 198 -11.13 -3.00 -0.79
C LEU A 198 -12.61 -2.84 -0.44
N GLN A 199 -13.47 -2.53 -1.41
CA GLN A 199 -14.93 -2.53 -1.22
C GLN A 199 -15.45 -3.91 -0.85
N LYS A 200 -14.92 -4.98 -1.46
CA LYS A 200 -15.25 -6.36 -1.11
C LYS A 200 -14.83 -6.69 0.33
N LEU A 201 -13.62 -6.31 0.75
CA LEU A 201 -13.17 -6.49 2.14
C LEU A 201 -13.92 -5.62 3.15
N ALA A 202 -14.31 -4.41 2.76
CA ALA A 202 -15.05 -3.48 3.61
C ALA A 202 -16.53 -3.85 3.74
N SER A 203 -17.08 -4.61 2.80
CA SER A 203 -18.39 -5.26 2.92
C SER A 203 -18.28 -6.40 3.93
N LYS A 204 -19.26 -6.57 4.84
CA LYS A 204 -19.23 -7.65 5.84
C LYS A 204 -19.21 -9.01 5.12
N PRO A 205 -18.08 -9.74 5.07
CA PRO A 205 -18.04 -11.03 4.39
C PRO A 205 -18.89 -12.04 5.16
N LYS A 206 -19.27 -13.14 4.51
CA LYS A 206 -19.87 -14.27 5.23
C LYS A 206 -18.85 -14.76 6.27
N ALA A 207 -19.34 -15.31 7.40
CA ALA A 207 -18.52 -15.81 8.51
C ALA A 207 -17.26 -16.56 8.04
N GLY A 208 -16.15 -16.31 8.74
CA GLY A 208 -14.80 -16.77 8.42
C GLY A 208 -13.89 -15.65 7.87
N PHE A 209 -14.01 -14.41 8.33
CA PHE A 209 -13.10 -13.33 7.95
C PHE A 209 -11.99 -13.16 9.00
N THR A 210 -10.76 -13.46 8.60
CA THR A 210 -9.54 -13.30 9.41
C THR A 210 -8.70 -12.14 8.90
N VAL A 211 -8.29 -11.26 9.83
CA VAL A 211 -7.33 -10.18 9.56
C VAL A 211 -6.05 -10.44 10.32
N ILE A 212 -4.91 -10.38 9.64
CA ILE A 212 -3.58 -10.54 10.22
C ILE A 212 -2.85 -9.20 10.09
N ILE A 213 -2.40 -8.64 11.21
CA ILE A 213 -1.76 -7.32 11.25
C ILE A 213 -0.34 -7.43 11.79
N GLY A 214 0.63 -7.01 10.98
CA GLY A 214 2.03 -6.84 11.35
C GLY A 214 2.58 -5.46 11.03
N GLY A 215 3.91 -5.39 10.86
CA GLY A 215 4.67 -4.15 10.78
C GLY A 215 5.03 -3.57 12.15
N GLY A 216 5.85 -2.50 12.15
CA GLY A 216 6.51 -2.02 13.37
C GLY A 216 5.72 -1.04 14.26
N LYS A 217 4.54 -0.58 13.86
CA LYS A 217 3.85 0.52 14.58
C LYS A 217 2.35 0.27 14.72
N LEU A 218 1.92 -0.09 15.94
CA LEU A 218 0.50 -0.24 16.29
C LEU A 218 -0.31 1.04 16.02
N GLU A 219 0.26 2.21 16.27
CA GLU A 219 -0.39 3.52 16.04
C GLU A 219 -1.03 3.63 14.66
N THR A 220 -0.29 3.20 13.63
CA THR A 220 -0.72 3.26 12.23
C THR A 220 -1.84 2.27 11.89
N LYS A 221 -2.15 1.33 12.79
CA LYS A 221 -3.10 0.23 12.63
C LYS A 221 -4.34 0.38 13.49
N ILE A 222 -4.32 1.23 14.52
CA ILE A 222 -5.45 1.44 15.44
C ILE A 222 -6.76 1.77 14.68
N PRO A 223 -6.80 2.76 13.77
CA PRO A 223 -8.05 3.10 13.09
C PRO A 223 -8.60 1.96 12.23
N LEU A 224 -7.71 1.16 11.64
CA LEU A 224 -8.11 -0.07 10.95
C LEU A 224 -8.72 -1.06 11.94
N ILE A 225 -8.00 -1.38 13.02
CA ILE A 225 -8.44 -2.37 14.03
C ILE A 225 -9.81 -1.97 14.57
N GLU A 226 -9.97 -0.73 15.02
CA GLU A 226 -11.23 -0.25 15.58
C GLU A 226 -12.39 -0.43 14.60
N ASN A 227 -12.22 -0.13 13.31
CA ASN A 227 -13.31 -0.23 12.34
C ASN A 227 -13.55 -1.65 11.81
N ILE A 228 -12.50 -2.45 11.69
CA ILE A 228 -12.58 -3.78 11.07
C ILE A 228 -13.15 -4.82 12.03
N LEU A 229 -13.03 -4.60 13.36
CA LEU A 229 -13.61 -5.47 14.40
C LEU A 229 -15.12 -5.71 14.24
N ASP A 230 -15.85 -4.78 13.63
CA ASP A 230 -17.29 -4.94 13.35
C ASP A 230 -17.59 -5.94 12.21
N LYS A 231 -16.56 -6.41 11.51
CA LYS A 231 -16.68 -7.16 10.23
C LYS A 231 -15.94 -8.48 10.21
N ILE A 232 -15.05 -8.72 11.17
CA ILE A 232 -14.16 -9.90 11.21
C ILE A 232 -14.59 -10.87 12.30
N ASP A 233 -14.12 -12.11 12.19
CA ASP A 233 -14.28 -13.15 13.21
C ASP A 233 -12.97 -13.36 13.98
N ASN A 234 -11.83 -13.21 13.30
CA ASN A 234 -10.51 -13.42 13.91
C ASN A 234 -9.57 -12.25 13.61
N LEU A 235 -8.84 -11.82 14.63
CA LEU A 235 -7.74 -10.86 14.53
C LEU A 235 -6.44 -11.55 15.00
N ILE A 236 -5.44 -11.61 14.12
CA ILE A 236 -4.11 -12.16 14.45
C ILE A 236 -3.13 -10.99 14.53
N LEU A 237 -2.40 -10.90 15.65
CA LEU A 237 -1.41 -9.84 15.87
C LEU A 237 0.01 -10.41 15.74
N CYS A 238 0.78 -9.85 14.83
CA CYS A 238 2.20 -10.16 14.70
C CYS A 238 3.03 -9.40 15.77
N PRO A 239 4.30 -9.80 16.03
CA PRO A 239 5.06 -9.42 17.22
C PRO A 239 5.09 -7.93 17.55
N ALA A 240 5.53 -7.08 16.62
CA ALA A 240 5.64 -5.64 16.89
C ALA A 240 4.30 -4.93 17.15
N ILE A 241 3.20 -5.49 16.64
CA ILE A 241 1.84 -5.02 16.93
C ILE A 241 1.32 -5.61 18.26
N ASN A 242 1.84 -6.77 18.65
CA ASN A 242 1.49 -7.50 19.87
C ASN A 242 2.23 -7.00 21.13
N PHE A 243 3.44 -6.43 21.02
CA PHE A 243 4.22 -6.02 22.19
C PHE A 243 3.49 -5.06 23.15
N PRO A 244 2.66 -4.09 22.69
CA PRO A 244 1.81 -3.32 23.60
C PRO A 244 0.78 -4.17 24.37
N PHE A 245 0.25 -5.24 23.78
CA PHE A 245 -0.66 -6.17 24.44
C PHE A 245 0.07 -6.98 25.50
N MET A 246 1.25 -7.48 25.17
CA MET A 246 2.13 -8.17 26.13
C MET A 246 2.42 -7.28 27.35
N LYS A 247 2.82 -6.02 27.12
CA LYS A 247 3.04 -5.06 28.21
C LYS A 247 1.78 -4.79 29.04
N TYR A 248 0.60 -4.79 28.42
CA TYR A 248 -0.66 -4.64 29.14
C TYR A 248 -0.99 -5.86 30.02
N PHE A 249 -0.52 -7.05 29.64
CA PHE A 249 -0.65 -8.29 30.42
C PHE A 249 0.53 -8.55 31.37
N ASP A 250 1.40 -7.55 31.59
CA ASP A 250 2.62 -7.65 32.40
C ASP A 250 3.67 -8.67 31.89
N ASP A 251 3.61 -9.05 30.61
CA ASP A 251 4.60 -9.92 29.97
C ASP A 251 5.91 -9.18 29.64
N ASN A 252 7.05 -9.87 29.74
CA ASN A 252 8.34 -9.32 29.34
C ASN A 252 8.49 -9.30 27.81
N ILE A 253 8.94 -8.17 27.26
CA ILE A 253 9.23 -7.99 25.83
C ILE A 253 10.72 -7.79 25.55
N GLY A 254 11.58 -7.83 26.58
CA GLY A 254 13.00 -7.48 26.46
C GLY A 254 13.21 -6.07 25.90
N LYS A 255 14.10 -5.95 24.91
CA LYS A 255 14.42 -4.71 24.16
C LYS A 255 13.53 -4.49 22.94
N SER A 256 12.40 -5.21 22.83
CA SER A 256 11.54 -5.14 21.65
C SER A 256 10.93 -3.75 21.42
N LEU A 257 10.57 -3.48 20.17
CA LEU A 257 10.00 -2.19 19.76
C LEU A 257 8.69 -1.91 20.49
N PHE A 258 8.67 -0.86 21.31
CA PHE A 258 7.51 -0.50 22.09
C PHE A 258 7.38 1.01 22.21
N TYR A 259 6.15 1.49 22.10
CA TYR A 259 5.80 2.90 22.22
C TYR A 259 4.74 3.02 23.32
N GLU A 260 5.11 3.63 24.46
CA GLU A 260 4.26 3.71 25.65
C GLU A 260 2.91 4.38 25.41
N ASN A 261 2.87 5.37 24.50
CA ASN A 261 1.65 6.06 24.10
C ASN A 261 0.58 5.13 23.49
N MET A 262 0.93 3.87 23.18
CA MET A 262 0.01 2.86 22.66
C MET A 262 -0.77 2.10 23.74
N LEU A 263 -0.26 2.02 24.98
CA LEU A 263 -0.91 1.25 26.06
C LEU A 263 -2.37 1.64 26.32
N PRO A 264 -2.77 2.93 26.30
CA PRO A 264 -4.17 3.31 26.55
C PRO A 264 -5.18 2.77 25.51
N PHE A 265 -4.71 2.31 24.34
CA PHE A 265 -5.58 1.78 23.28
C PHE A 265 -5.82 0.28 23.40
N VAL A 266 -4.90 -0.46 24.03
CA VAL A 266 -4.98 -1.92 24.19
C VAL A 266 -6.28 -2.38 24.86
N PRO A 267 -6.67 -1.88 26.05
CA PRO A 267 -7.91 -2.32 26.70
C PRO A 267 -9.16 -2.01 25.85
N LYS A 268 -9.17 -0.88 25.14
CA LYS A 268 -10.28 -0.51 24.25
C LYS A 268 -10.44 -1.49 23.09
N ILE A 269 -9.32 -1.93 22.50
CA ILE A 269 -9.32 -2.93 21.43
C ILE A 269 -9.83 -4.28 21.95
N ILE A 270 -9.34 -4.73 23.12
CA ILE A 270 -9.76 -6.00 23.74
C ILE A 270 -11.26 -5.97 24.06
N GLU A 271 -11.73 -4.88 24.68
CA GLU A 271 -13.15 -4.72 25.02
C GLU A 271 -14.03 -4.72 23.78
N LYS A 272 -13.69 -3.93 22.76
CA LYS A 272 -14.44 -3.90 21.50
C LYS A 272 -14.42 -5.26 20.80
N ALA A 273 -13.29 -5.97 20.78
CA ALA A 273 -13.23 -7.31 20.20
C ALA A 273 -14.16 -8.28 20.94
N ARG A 274 -14.19 -8.24 22.27
CA ARG A 274 -15.11 -9.04 23.09
C ARG A 274 -16.57 -8.72 22.79
N GLU A 275 -16.94 -7.44 22.73
CA GLU A 275 -18.30 -6.99 22.37
C GLU A 275 -18.74 -7.46 20.98
N LYS A 276 -17.80 -7.57 20.05
CA LYS A 276 -18.05 -7.98 18.67
C LYS A 276 -17.82 -9.48 18.44
N HIS A 277 -17.55 -10.24 19.50
CA HIS A 277 -17.23 -11.67 19.45
C HIS A 277 -16.07 -12.01 18.50
N VAL A 278 -15.09 -11.09 18.39
CA VAL A 278 -13.88 -11.30 17.62
C VAL A 278 -12.85 -12.04 18.47
N LYS A 279 -12.29 -13.12 17.93
CA LYS A 279 -11.19 -13.84 18.56
C LYS A 279 -9.87 -13.16 18.23
N ILE A 280 -9.23 -12.52 19.22
CA ILE A 280 -7.85 -12.06 19.09
C ILE A 280 -6.90 -13.23 19.36
N SER A 281 -5.91 -13.44 18.49
CA SER A 281 -4.87 -14.45 18.65
C SER A 281 -3.50 -13.78 18.73
N TYR A 282 -2.77 -14.14 19.80
CA TYR A 282 -1.46 -13.61 20.14
C TYR A 282 -0.37 -14.68 19.90
N PRO A 283 0.87 -14.29 19.57
CA PRO A 283 1.98 -15.23 19.50
C PRO A 283 2.26 -15.86 20.89
N ILE A 284 2.62 -17.14 20.89
CA ILE A 284 2.94 -17.95 22.07
C ILE A 284 4.43 -18.34 22.13
N ASP A 285 5.17 -18.04 21.08
CA ASP A 285 6.61 -18.23 20.92
C ASP A 285 7.15 -17.22 19.89
N PHE A 286 8.45 -16.95 19.95
CA PHE A 286 9.08 -15.90 19.16
C PHE A 286 10.42 -16.34 18.57
N ILE A 287 10.73 -15.79 17.40
CA ILE A 287 12.09 -15.68 16.91
C ILE A 287 12.63 -14.33 17.38
N VAL A 288 13.78 -14.35 18.06
CA VAL A 288 14.39 -13.16 18.68
C VAL A 288 15.80 -12.94 18.17
N ALA A 289 16.30 -11.70 18.24
CA ALA A 289 17.70 -11.38 18.02
C ALA A 289 18.35 -10.82 19.28
N LYS A 290 19.61 -11.17 19.51
CA LYS A 290 20.36 -10.71 20.67
C LYS A 290 20.74 -9.23 20.54
N ASP A 291 20.45 -8.46 21.58
CA ASP A 291 20.75 -7.03 21.77
C ASP A 291 20.13 -6.04 20.77
N THR A 292 20.18 -6.31 19.47
CA THR A 292 19.68 -5.45 18.40
C THR A 292 18.96 -6.27 17.32
N PHE A 293 18.24 -5.58 16.41
CA PHE A 293 17.59 -6.21 15.25
C PHE A 293 18.57 -6.94 14.32
N ASP A 294 19.85 -6.59 14.37
CA ASP A 294 20.93 -7.14 13.54
C ASP A 294 21.75 -8.24 14.25
N GLY A 295 21.57 -8.46 15.55
CA GLY A 295 22.27 -9.51 16.30
C GLY A 295 21.85 -10.95 15.95
N PRO A 296 22.58 -11.98 16.43
CA PRO A 296 22.28 -13.39 16.14
C PRO A 296 20.86 -13.80 16.54
N ILE A 297 20.24 -14.69 15.75
CA ILE A 297 18.85 -15.17 15.94
C ILE A 297 18.78 -16.38 16.89
N TYR A 298 17.73 -16.43 17.71
CA TYR A 298 17.39 -17.54 18.61
C TYR A 298 15.88 -17.77 18.66
N ASP A 299 15.50 -18.97 19.09
CA ASP A 299 14.10 -19.33 19.36
C ASP A 299 13.79 -19.13 20.85
N VAL A 300 12.63 -18.56 21.14
CA VAL A 300 12.08 -18.44 22.49
C VAL A 300 10.72 -19.13 22.52
N ASP A 301 10.69 -20.30 23.13
CA ASP A 301 9.51 -21.19 23.19
C ASP A 301 8.53 -20.83 24.33
N LYS A 302 8.28 -19.54 24.51
CA LYS A 302 7.34 -18.99 25.51
C LYS A 302 6.90 -17.58 25.10
N PRO A 303 5.79 -17.06 25.65
CA PRO A 303 5.31 -15.73 25.30
C PRO A 303 6.25 -14.61 25.79
N GLU A 304 7.06 -14.83 26.83
CA GLU A 304 7.98 -13.80 27.34
C GLU A 304 9.32 -13.77 26.60
N ILE A 305 9.79 -12.57 26.26
CA ILE A 305 11.10 -12.33 25.63
C ILE A 305 12.12 -11.94 26.72
N PRO A 306 13.31 -12.57 26.77
CA PRO A 306 14.33 -12.22 27.78
C PRO A 306 14.94 -10.82 27.57
N ASP A 307 15.46 -10.23 28.65
CA ASP A 307 15.87 -8.81 28.72
C ASP A 307 16.89 -8.37 27.67
N ASN A 308 17.79 -9.26 27.27
CA ASN A 308 18.85 -8.98 26.31
C ASN A 308 18.45 -9.30 24.85
N PHE A 309 17.16 -9.50 24.56
CA PHE A 309 16.67 -9.85 23.24
C PHE A 309 15.63 -8.87 22.70
N VAL A 310 15.53 -8.84 21.37
CA VAL A 310 14.52 -8.10 20.59
C VAL A 310 13.68 -9.13 19.83
N GLY A 311 12.36 -9.08 19.95
CA GLY A 311 11.45 -9.93 19.19
C GLY A 311 11.37 -9.50 17.73
N LEU A 312 11.62 -10.47 16.83
CA LEU A 312 11.66 -10.23 15.38
C LEU A 312 10.41 -10.78 14.68
N ALA A 313 10.09 -12.04 14.94
CA ALA A 313 9.05 -12.77 14.23
C ALA A 313 8.31 -13.73 15.17
N ILE A 314 7.19 -14.26 14.70
CA ILE A 314 6.50 -15.36 15.37
C ILE A 314 7.35 -16.63 15.31
N GLY A 315 7.37 -17.39 16.40
CA GLY A 315 7.99 -18.70 16.43
C GLY A 315 7.16 -19.77 15.71
N PRO A 316 7.70 -20.99 15.58
CA PRO A 316 7.06 -22.09 14.84
C PRO A 316 5.71 -22.54 15.42
N LYS A 317 5.48 -22.48 16.74
CA LYS A 317 4.20 -22.86 17.35
C LYS A 317 3.10 -21.86 17.01
N SER A 318 3.42 -20.57 17.09
CA SER A 318 2.55 -19.46 16.70
C SER A 318 2.23 -19.53 15.21
N ALA A 319 3.23 -19.77 14.37
CA ALA A 319 3.04 -19.93 12.93
C ALA A 319 2.07 -21.07 12.61
N LYS A 320 2.22 -22.23 13.27
CA LYS A 320 1.29 -23.36 13.11
C LYS A 320 -0.12 -23.02 13.59
N LEU A 321 -0.26 -22.41 14.76
CA LEU A 321 -1.55 -21.98 15.31
C LEU A 321 -2.26 -21.01 14.36
N PHE A 322 -1.55 -19.99 13.88
CA PHE A 322 -2.11 -18.97 13.00
C PHE A 322 -2.46 -19.55 11.63
N ALA A 323 -1.63 -20.43 11.07
CA ALA A 323 -1.92 -21.15 9.83
C ALA A 323 -3.22 -21.97 9.93
N GLU A 324 -3.47 -22.63 11.07
CA GLU A 324 -4.73 -23.37 11.26
C GLU A 324 -5.94 -22.44 11.28
N ILE A 325 -5.87 -21.28 11.94
CA ILE A 325 -6.95 -20.27 11.89
C ILE A 325 -7.18 -19.81 10.44
N VAL A 326 -6.10 -19.53 9.71
CA VAL A 326 -6.15 -19.07 8.31
C VAL A 326 -6.78 -20.11 7.39
N LYS A 327 -6.45 -21.40 7.52
CA LYS A 327 -7.04 -22.49 6.71
C LYS A 327 -8.54 -22.69 6.90
N HIS A 328 -9.10 -22.24 8.02
CA HIS A 328 -10.54 -22.31 8.30
C HIS A 328 -11.28 -21.02 7.92
N SER A 329 -10.56 -20.03 7.38
CA SER A 329 -11.10 -18.71 7.03
C SER A 329 -11.54 -18.66 5.57
N LYS A 330 -12.69 -18.07 5.29
CA LYS A 330 -13.22 -17.85 3.93
C LYS A 330 -12.76 -16.53 3.32
N THR A 331 -12.37 -15.57 4.15
CA THR A 331 -11.78 -14.30 3.71
C THR A 331 -10.59 -14.02 4.59
N ILE A 332 -9.46 -13.65 3.98
CA ILE A 332 -8.21 -13.40 4.69
C ILE A 332 -7.61 -12.10 4.18
N PHE A 333 -7.27 -11.21 5.10
CA PHE A 333 -6.51 -10.01 4.79
C PHE A 333 -5.26 -9.95 5.66
N PHE A 334 -4.09 -10.04 5.02
CA PHE A 334 -2.80 -9.92 5.68
C PHE A 334 -2.20 -8.55 5.37
N ASN A 335 -1.81 -7.77 6.39
CA ASN A 335 -1.14 -6.49 6.18
C ASN A 335 -0.01 -6.27 7.19
N GLY A 336 1.20 -6.09 6.67
CA GLY A 336 2.40 -5.83 7.47
C GLY A 336 3.20 -7.10 7.76
N VAL A 337 4.50 -7.03 7.50
CA VAL A 337 5.44 -8.16 7.65
C VAL A 337 5.68 -8.47 9.13
N SER A 338 5.89 -9.75 9.44
CA SER A 338 6.50 -10.25 10.68
C SER A 338 7.88 -10.81 10.33
N GLY A 339 8.93 -10.36 11.03
CA GLY A 339 10.32 -10.71 10.72
C GLY A 339 11.11 -9.62 10.00
N ASN A 340 12.43 -9.83 9.90
CA ASN A 340 13.39 -8.93 9.30
C ASN A 340 13.75 -9.43 7.89
N ILE A 341 13.45 -8.64 6.86
CA ILE A 341 13.71 -9.02 5.46
C ILE A 341 15.19 -9.28 5.15
N ASN A 342 16.10 -8.69 5.92
CA ASN A 342 17.54 -8.90 5.78
C ASN A 342 18.02 -10.20 6.47
N LYS A 343 17.12 -10.93 7.14
CA LYS A 343 17.39 -12.20 7.84
C LYS A 343 16.32 -13.20 7.47
N GLU A 344 16.56 -13.91 6.38
CA GLU A 344 15.58 -14.80 5.75
C GLU A 344 15.04 -15.84 6.73
N GLU A 345 15.86 -16.33 7.68
CA GLU A 345 15.46 -17.30 8.70
C GLU A 345 14.33 -16.77 9.60
N SER A 346 14.23 -15.45 9.77
CA SER A 346 13.15 -14.85 10.56
C SER A 346 11.80 -14.80 9.82
N LEU A 347 11.73 -15.23 8.56
CA LEU A 347 10.53 -15.16 7.73
C LEU A 347 9.78 -16.49 7.61
N ASP A 348 10.30 -17.58 8.18
CA ASP A 348 9.68 -18.91 8.09
C ASP A 348 8.25 -18.95 8.66
N GLY A 349 8.00 -18.21 9.75
CA GLY A 349 6.67 -18.08 10.32
C GLY A 349 5.68 -17.40 9.36
N VAL A 350 6.11 -16.33 8.68
CA VAL A 350 5.29 -15.65 7.66
C VAL A 350 5.10 -16.51 6.43
N LYS A 351 6.14 -17.23 5.99
CA LYS A 351 6.05 -18.19 4.89
C LYS A 351 4.95 -19.23 5.15
N THR A 352 4.91 -19.75 6.37
CA THR A 352 3.89 -20.70 6.82
C THR A 352 2.48 -20.11 6.73
N ILE A 353 2.29 -18.85 7.15
CA ILE A 353 1.01 -18.15 7.03
C ILE A 353 0.64 -17.94 5.55
N PHE A 354 1.55 -17.49 4.71
CA PHE A 354 1.27 -17.27 3.29
C PHE A 354 0.86 -18.55 2.57
N TYR A 355 1.51 -19.68 2.82
CA TYR A 355 1.05 -20.95 2.27
C TYR A 355 -0.33 -21.38 2.77
N ALA A 356 -0.67 -21.06 4.02
CA ALA A 356 -2.02 -21.31 4.55
C ALA A 356 -3.08 -20.43 3.87
N MET A 357 -2.71 -19.22 3.42
CA MET A 357 -3.62 -18.31 2.71
C MET A 357 -3.99 -18.83 1.32
N SER A 358 -3.12 -19.59 0.67
CA SER A 358 -3.30 -20.17 -0.67
C SER A 358 -4.28 -21.36 -0.73
N HIS A 359 -5.02 -21.67 0.34
CA HIS A 359 -5.92 -22.83 0.34
C HIS A 359 -7.18 -22.57 -0.49
N LYS A 360 -7.68 -23.62 -1.15
CA LYS A 360 -8.86 -23.52 -2.01
C LYS A 360 -10.11 -23.13 -1.21
N GLY A 361 -10.86 -22.17 -1.74
CA GLY A 361 -12.16 -21.76 -1.20
C GLY A 361 -12.14 -20.52 -0.32
N ALA A 362 -10.95 -19.98 -0.01
CA ALA A 362 -10.81 -18.67 0.59
C ALA A 362 -10.61 -17.57 -0.46
N PHE A 363 -11.04 -16.36 -0.12
CA PHE A 363 -10.61 -15.13 -0.78
C PHE A 363 -9.49 -14.49 0.04
N SER A 364 -8.28 -14.47 -0.50
CA SER A 364 -7.06 -14.08 0.19
C SER A 364 -6.42 -12.82 -0.41
N VAL A 365 -6.08 -11.89 0.47
CA VAL A 365 -5.46 -10.62 0.09
C VAL A 365 -4.22 -10.38 0.93
N ILE A 366 -3.08 -10.17 0.26
CA ILE A 366 -1.86 -9.65 0.89
C ILE A 366 -1.76 -8.17 0.57
N GLY A 367 -1.81 -7.32 1.59
CA GLY A 367 -1.77 -5.88 1.47
C GLY A 367 -0.48 -5.27 2.01
N GLY A 368 0.00 -4.25 1.29
CA GLY A 368 1.20 -3.51 1.65
C GLY A 368 2.41 -3.94 0.83
N GLY A 369 3.17 -2.96 0.34
CA GLY A 369 4.32 -3.20 -0.54
C GLY A 369 5.33 -4.17 0.07
N ASP A 370 5.63 -4.04 1.37
CA ASP A 370 6.58 -4.92 2.06
C ASP A 370 6.07 -6.35 2.18
N SER A 371 4.78 -6.55 2.51
CA SER A 371 4.16 -7.87 2.57
C SER A 371 4.15 -8.55 1.21
N VAL A 372 3.86 -7.81 0.14
CA VAL A 372 3.90 -8.34 -1.23
C VAL A 372 5.33 -8.63 -1.68
N ALA A 373 6.31 -7.81 -1.30
CA ALA A 373 7.72 -8.07 -1.59
C ALA A 373 8.20 -9.37 -0.91
N VAL A 374 7.88 -9.56 0.37
CA VAL A 374 8.21 -10.79 1.11
C VAL A 374 7.48 -12.00 0.52
N ALA A 375 6.21 -11.88 0.16
CA ALA A 375 5.47 -12.99 -0.47
C ALA A 375 6.12 -13.43 -1.80
N ASN A 376 6.58 -12.47 -2.62
CA ASN A 376 7.29 -12.78 -3.86
C ASN A 376 8.67 -13.42 -3.60
N MET A 377 9.43 -12.88 -2.65
CA MET A 377 10.75 -13.42 -2.27
C MET A 377 10.64 -14.87 -1.79
N LEU A 378 9.61 -15.18 -1.02
CA LEU A 378 9.36 -16.53 -0.49
C LEU A 378 8.65 -17.46 -1.49
N HIS A 379 8.38 -16.99 -2.72
CA HIS A 379 7.59 -17.70 -3.73
C HIS A 379 6.21 -18.19 -3.22
N ALA A 380 5.60 -17.40 -2.33
CA ALA A 380 4.35 -17.73 -1.65
C ALA A 380 3.16 -16.87 -2.16
N THR A 381 3.19 -16.48 -3.43
CA THR A 381 2.12 -15.72 -4.09
C THR A 381 1.19 -16.60 -4.93
N LYS A 382 1.55 -17.87 -5.14
CA LYS A 382 0.73 -18.80 -5.89
C LYS A 382 -0.62 -18.98 -5.18
N ASP A 383 -1.70 -18.94 -5.95
CA ASP A 383 -3.08 -19.12 -5.48
C ASP A 383 -3.55 -18.05 -4.46
N ILE A 384 -2.84 -16.92 -4.33
CA ILE A 384 -3.34 -15.73 -3.64
C ILE A 384 -4.21 -14.91 -4.59
N ASP A 385 -5.42 -14.53 -4.17
CA ASP A 385 -6.38 -13.86 -5.06
C ASP A 385 -5.97 -12.43 -5.41
N TYR A 386 -5.35 -11.70 -4.48
CA TYR A 386 -4.94 -10.33 -4.73
C TYR A 386 -3.72 -9.89 -3.92
N LEU A 387 -2.80 -9.20 -4.59
CA LEU A 387 -1.58 -8.61 -4.02
C LEU A 387 -1.67 -7.08 -4.11
N SER A 388 -2.09 -6.45 -3.02
CA SER A 388 -2.36 -5.00 -2.98
C SER A 388 -1.10 -4.18 -2.76
N THR A 389 -0.87 -3.22 -3.65
CA THR A 389 0.22 -2.22 -3.53
C THR A 389 -0.18 -0.98 -2.74
N ALA A 390 -1.46 -0.89 -2.33
CA ALA A 390 -2.06 0.30 -1.75
C ALA A 390 -1.51 0.71 -0.38
N GLY A 391 -0.79 -0.16 0.34
CA GLY A 391 -0.11 0.19 1.59
C GLY A 391 -1.00 0.97 2.56
N GLY A 392 -0.57 2.17 2.94
CA GLY A 392 -1.34 3.06 3.82
C GLY A 392 -2.74 3.44 3.30
N ALA A 393 -2.96 3.50 1.99
CA ALA A 393 -4.29 3.77 1.44
C ALA A 393 -5.28 2.63 1.69
N SER A 394 -4.83 1.37 1.64
CA SER A 394 -5.67 0.22 2.01
C SER A 394 -6.08 0.26 3.48
N LEU A 395 -5.14 0.61 4.36
CA LEU A 395 -5.37 0.78 5.79
C LEU A 395 -6.35 1.93 6.06
N ALA A 396 -6.16 3.07 5.42
CA ALA A 396 -7.05 4.21 5.52
C ALA A 396 -8.47 3.86 5.06
N PHE A 397 -8.60 3.19 3.91
CA PHE A 397 -9.91 2.80 3.37
C PHE A 397 -10.64 1.83 4.30
N LEU A 398 -9.96 0.75 4.72
CA LEU A 398 -10.55 -0.25 5.62
C LEU A 398 -10.78 0.28 7.04
N GLY A 399 -10.02 1.29 7.46
CA GLY A 399 -10.25 2.07 8.68
C GLY A 399 -11.32 3.16 8.55
N CYS A 400 -12.03 3.24 7.42
CA CYS A 400 -13.03 4.28 7.13
C CYS A 400 -12.50 5.72 7.26
N GLN A 401 -11.21 5.90 7.04
CA GLN A 401 -10.59 7.22 6.94
C GLN A 401 -10.87 7.84 5.57
N LYS A 402 -10.68 9.15 5.49
CA LYS A 402 -10.80 9.90 4.23
C LYS A 402 -9.66 9.52 3.28
N LEU A 403 -9.99 9.35 2.00
CA LEU A 403 -9.01 9.27 0.91
C LEU A 403 -9.16 10.52 0.04
N PRO A 404 -8.44 11.61 0.32
CA PRO A 404 -8.60 12.87 -0.40
C PRO A 404 -8.43 12.76 -1.91
N GLY A 405 -7.59 11.83 -2.38
CA GLY A 405 -7.39 11.55 -3.80
C GLY A 405 -8.59 10.91 -4.50
N LEU A 406 -9.62 10.49 -3.75
CA LEU A 406 -10.85 9.95 -4.30
C LEU A 406 -11.98 10.99 -4.43
N PHE A 407 -11.88 12.15 -3.75
CA PHE A 407 -12.97 13.13 -3.68
C PHE A 407 -13.38 13.73 -5.02
N VAL A 408 -12.45 13.79 -5.98
CA VAL A 408 -12.76 14.31 -7.32
C VAL A 408 -13.58 13.30 -8.16
N PHE A 409 -13.66 12.05 -7.71
CA PHE A 409 -14.40 10.95 -8.35
C PHE A 409 -15.70 10.57 -7.60
N GLU A 410 -16.03 11.30 -6.53
CA GLU A 410 -17.33 11.27 -5.84
C GLU A 410 -18.31 12.24 -6.54
#